data_AF-A0A843TD51-F1
#
_entry.id   AF-A0A843TD51-F1
#
_cell.length_a   1.000
_cell.length_b   1.000
_cell.length_c   1.000
_cell.angle_alpha   90.00
_cell.angle_beta   90.00
_cell.angle_gamma   90.00
#
_symmetry.space_group_name_H-M   'P 1'
#
loop_
_entity.id
_entity.type
_entity.pdbx_description
1 polymer ?
#
loop_
_entity_poly.entity_id
_entity_poly.type
_entity_poly.pdbx_seq_one_letter_code
_entity_poly.pdbx_strand_id
1 'polypeptide(L)' 'MSLADARERTEAWRREYNEERPHSALGDLAPREYIRETEAARRLA' A
#
# COMPACT_ATOMS: atom_id res chain seq x y z
N MET A 1 -11.01 -21.27 12.89
CA MET A 1 -10.61 -19.87 12.65
C MET A 1 -10.88 -19.07 13.90
N SER A 2 -9.85 -18.49 14.50
CA SER A 2 -9.92 -17.65 15.69
C SER A 2 -9.91 -16.15 15.34
N LEU A 3 -10.19 -15.26 16.31
CA LEU A 3 -10.00 -13.81 16.14
C LEU A 3 -8.53 -13.45 15.89
N ALA A 4 -7.59 -14.22 16.43
CA ALA A 4 -6.16 -14.02 16.19
C ALA A 4 -5.82 -14.32 14.72
N ASP A 5 -6.30 -15.45 14.19
CA ASP A 5 -6.09 -15.84 12.79
C ASP A 5 -6.67 -14.79 11.83
N ALA A 6 -7.85 -14.27 12.14
CA ALA A 6 -8.49 -13.24 11.34
C ALA A 6 -7.65 -11.95 11.30
N ARG A 7 -7.14 -11.51 12.46
CA ARG A 7 -6.26 -10.33 12.55
C ARG A 7 -4.99 -10.51 11.75
N GLU A 8 -4.33 -11.66 11.89
CA GLU A 8 -3.10 -11.96 11.15
C GLU A 8 -3.32 -11.89 9.64
N ARG A 9 -4.38 -12.53 9.15
CA ARG A 9 -4.71 -12.55 7.72
C ARG A 9 -5.06 -11.17 7.19
N THR A 10 -5.83 -10.38 7.94
CA THR A 10 -6.17 -9.01 7.54
C THR A 10 -4.93 -8.12 7.52
N GLU A 11 -4.02 -8.27 8.48
CA GLU A 11 -2.78 -7.51 8.52
C GLU A 11 -1.83 -7.88 7.39
N ALA A 12 -1.69 -9.17 7.08
CA ALA A 12 -0.94 -9.64 5.93
C ALA A 12 -1.49 -9.04 4.63
N TRP A 13 -2.80 -9.10 4.43
CA TRP A 13 -3.45 -8.52 3.25
C TRP A 13 -3.27 -6.99 3.19
N ARG A 14 -3.40 -6.29 4.31
CA ARG A 14 -3.21 -4.83 4.39
C ARG A 14 -1.80 -4.43 3.97
N ARG A 15 -0.78 -5.20 4.37
CA ARG A 15 0.61 -4.95 3.96
C ARG A 15 0.79 -5.18 2.47
N GLU A 16 0.42 -6.35 1.98
CA GLU A 16 0.55 -6.71 0.56
C GLU A 16 -0.15 -5.68 -0.35
N TYR A 17 -1.39 -5.31 -0.02
CA TYR A 17 -2.14 -4.33 -0.79
C TYR A 17 -1.46 -2.96 -0.83
N ASN A 18 -0.96 -2.48 0.31
CA ASN A 18 -0.39 -1.14 0.39
C ASN A 18 1.05 -1.06 -0.11
N GLU A 19 1.81 -2.16 -0.06
CA GLU A 19 3.25 -2.15 -0.27
C GLU A 19 3.68 -2.83 -1.58
N GLU A 20 2.88 -3.75 -2.12
CA GLU A 20 3.31 -4.60 -3.24
C GLU A 20 2.38 -4.54 -4.46
N ARG A 21 1.09 -4.29 -4.26
CA ARG A 21 0.10 -4.40 -5.35
C ARG A 21 -0.02 -3.10 -6.15
N PRO A 22 0.29 -3.11 -7.46
CA PRO A 22 0.09 -1.94 -8.30
C PRO A 22 -1.39 -1.66 -8.58
N HIS A 23 -1.74 -0.39 -8.74
CA HIS A 23 -3.09 0.05 -9.05
C HIS A 23 -3.10 1.02 -10.23
N SER A 24 -3.89 0.73 -11.26
CA SER A 24 -3.99 1.57 -12.46
C SER A 24 -4.44 3.00 -12.17
N ALA A 25 -5.29 3.20 -11.16
CA ALA A 25 -5.69 4.53 -10.69
C ALA A 25 -4.54 5.35 -10.07
N LEU A 26 -3.44 4.70 -9.67
CA LEU A 26 -2.22 5.30 -9.15
C LEU A 26 -1.09 5.30 -10.19
N GLY A 27 -1.39 5.04 -11.47
CA GLY A 27 -0.38 4.93 -12.52
C GLY A 27 0.42 3.62 -12.45
N ASP A 28 -0.24 2.53 -12.08
CA ASP A 28 0.36 1.19 -11.91
C ASP A 28 1.42 1.13 -10.81
N LEU A 29 1.30 2.00 -9.80
CA LEU A 29 2.11 2.01 -8.58
C LEU A 29 1.36 1.37 -7.41
N ALA A 30 2.10 0.77 -6.48
CA ALA A 30 1.57 0.44 -5.17
C ALA A 30 1.28 1.73 -4.37
N PRO A 31 0.31 1.72 -3.43
CA PRO A 31 -0.02 2.90 -2.63
C PRO A 31 1.20 3.54 -1.96
N ARG A 32 2.14 2.74 -1.45
CA ARG A 32 3.34 3.27 -0.81
C ARG A 32 4.33 3.90 -1.80
N GLU A 33 4.42 3.39 -3.02
CA GLU A 33 5.21 3.99 -4.09
C GLU A 33 4.65 5.33 -4.49
N TYR A 34 3.34 5.40 -4.73
CA TYR A 34 2.63 6.62 -5.06
C TYR A 34 2.82 7.72 -4.00
N ILE A 35 2.74 7.39 -2.71
CA ILE A 35 3.00 8.35 -1.63
C ILE A 35 4.44 8.87 -1.70
N ARG A 36 5.43 7.99 -1.89
CA ARG A 36 6.84 8.42 -1.99
C ARG A 36 7.07 9.37 -3.14
N GLU A 37 6.50 9.09 -4.32
CA GLU A 37 6.63 9.95 -5.50
C GLU A 37 5.94 11.29 -5.31
N THR A 38 4.71 11.28 -4.79
CA THR A 38 3.95 12.53 -4.55
C THR A 38 4.59 13.40 -3.47
N GLU A 39 5.14 12.80 -2.41
CA GLU A 39 5.91 13.55 -1.41
C GLU A 39 7.21 14.12 -1.99
N ALA A 40 7.93 13.35 -2.81
CA ALA A 40 9.13 13.85 -3.49
C ALA A 40 8.80 15.03 -4.41
N ALA A 41 7.74 14.93 -5.21
CA ALA A 41 7.28 16.00 -6.08
C ALA A 41 6.90 17.26 -5.28
N ARG A 42 6.19 17.11 -4.16
CA ARG A 42 5.83 18.24 -3.27
C ARG A 42 7.04 18.92 -2.64
N ARG A 43 8.12 18.19 -2.37
CA ARG A 43 9.36 18.77 -1.79
C ARG A 43 10.18 19.56 -2.81
N LEU A 44 9.98 19.32 -4.11
CA LEU A 44 10.74 19.95 -5.20
C LEU A 44 10.02 21.17 -5.79
N ALA A 45 8.78 21.43 -5.40
CA ALA A 45 7.97 22.57 -5.80
C ALA A 45 8.05 23.69 -4.75
#